data_AF-A0AAV1E1T8-F1
#
_entry.id   AF-A0AAV1E1T8-F1
#
_cell.length_a   1.000
_cell.length_b   1.000
_cell.length_c   1.000
_cell.angle_alpha   90.00
_cell.angle_beta   90.00
_cell.angle_gamma   90.00
#
_symmetry.space_group_name_H-M   'P 1'
#
loop_
_entity.id
_entity.type
_entity.pdbx_description
1 polymer ?
#
loop_
_entity_poly.entity_id
_entity_poly.type
_entity_poly.pdbx_seq_one_letter_code
_entity_poly.pdbx_strand_id
1 'polypeptide(L)'
;MGELKAEKHVKYILTVEKKKDDFESVVMEHLRLNGAYWGLTTLDLLGKLNAVDQDEVIPWVMQCQHESGGFGGNIGHDPHLLYTLSAIQVLALFDKIEILDIDKVSNYIARLQNEDGSFAGDIWGEIDTRFSYIAICSLALLKRLDKIDVDKAVKYIVSCKNLDGGFGSTPGGESHSGQIFCCVGALAITGSLHHVDKDLLGWWLCERQVKSGGLNGRPEKLPDVCYSWWVLSSLIMIDRVHWIDKEKLIKFILDCQVGYFHCVLYYNYSCNLNGED
;
A
#
# COMPACT_ATOMS: atom_id res chain seq x y z
N MET A 1 -28.93 -6.26 5.69
CA MET A 1 -27.50 -6.04 5.38
C MET A 1 -26.71 -6.92 6.33
N GLY A 2 -25.62 -7.57 5.89
CA GLY A 2 -24.77 -8.35 6.80
C GLY A 2 -24.17 -7.46 7.90
N GLU A 3 -23.65 -8.06 8.95
CA GLU A 3 -22.90 -7.33 9.99
C GLU A 3 -21.41 -7.67 9.89
N LEU A 4 -20.56 -6.71 10.23
CA LEU A 4 -19.13 -6.93 10.34
C LEU A 4 -18.84 -7.94 11.46
N LYS A 5 -18.17 -9.04 11.14
CA LYS A 5 -17.77 -10.08 12.09
C LYS A 5 -16.43 -9.72 12.76
N ALA A 6 -16.37 -8.55 13.38
CA ALA A 6 -15.16 -7.96 13.95
C ALA A 6 -14.35 -8.93 14.82
N GLU A 7 -14.99 -9.60 15.77
CA GLU A 7 -14.33 -10.57 16.67
C GLU A 7 -13.71 -11.76 15.93
N LYS A 8 -14.28 -12.19 14.79
CA LYS A 8 -13.69 -13.25 13.97
C LYS A 8 -12.42 -12.76 13.27
N HIS A 9 -12.42 -11.53 12.78
CA HIS A 9 -11.26 -10.90 12.14
C HIS A 9 -10.11 -10.71 13.13
N VAL A 10 -10.42 -10.18 14.33
CA VAL A 10 -9.45 -10.04 15.43
C VAL A 10 -8.84 -11.41 15.78
N LYS A 11 -9.68 -12.43 15.98
CA LYS A 11 -9.20 -13.78 16.29
C LYS A 11 -8.32 -14.36 15.18
N TYR A 12 -8.67 -14.14 13.91
CA TYR A 12 -7.87 -14.60 12.78
C TYR A 12 -6.47 -13.96 12.80
N ILE A 13 -6.38 -12.64 12.94
CA ILE A 13 -5.11 -11.90 12.96
C ILE A 13 -4.19 -12.41 14.09
N LEU A 14 -4.72 -12.50 15.31
CA LEU A 14 -3.97 -13.00 16.48
C LEU A 14 -3.58 -14.48 16.36
N THR A 15 -4.27 -15.26 15.53
CA THR A 15 -3.94 -16.67 15.28
C THR A 15 -2.83 -16.79 14.24
N VAL A 16 -2.86 -16.00 13.17
CA VAL A 16 -1.83 -15.99 12.12
C VAL A 16 -0.48 -15.58 12.71
N GLU A 17 -0.46 -14.59 13.60
CA GLU A 17 0.75 -14.15 14.30
C GLU A 17 1.47 -15.30 15.05
N LYS A 18 0.69 -16.21 15.64
CA LYS A 18 1.20 -17.32 16.46
C LYS A 18 1.65 -18.53 15.63
N LYS A 19 1.28 -18.61 14.35
CA LYS A 19 1.64 -19.70 13.45
C LYS A 19 2.94 -19.38 12.73
N LYS A 20 4.07 -19.76 13.33
CA LYS A 20 5.41 -19.48 12.79
C LYS A 20 6.01 -20.63 11.98
N ASP A 21 5.47 -21.84 12.12
CA ASP A 21 6.12 -23.08 11.64
C ASP A 21 5.27 -23.90 10.67
N ASP A 22 4.12 -23.40 10.21
CA ASP A 22 3.35 -24.08 9.16
C ASP A 22 3.86 -23.71 7.76
N PHE A 23 3.55 -24.55 6.77
CA PHE A 23 4.00 -24.37 5.38
C PHE A 23 3.62 -23.00 4.82
N GLU A 24 2.42 -22.52 5.16
CA GLU A 24 1.93 -21.19 4.75
C GLU A 24 2.80 -20.07 5.34
N SER A 25 3.19 -20.18 6.61
CA SER A 25 4.09 -19.24 7.28
C SER A 25 5.46 -19.15 6.59
N VAL A 26 6.03 -20.29 6.20
CA VAL A 26 7.32 -20.33 5.48
C VAL A 26 7.22 -19.69 4.10
N VAL A 27 6.16 -19.99 3.33
CA VAL A 27 5.97 -19.40 2.00
C VAL A 27 5.77 -17.88 2.07
N MET A 28 5.17 -17.39 3.17
CA MET A 28 4.89 -15.96 3.37
C MET A 28 5.99 -15.21 4.13
N GLU A 29 7.10 -15.87 4.46
CA GLU A 29 8.18 -15.29 5.27
C GLU A 29 8.70 -13.97 4.67
N HIS A 30 8.89 -13.94 3.36
CA HIS A 30 9.35 -12.75 2.63
C HIS A 30 8.38 -11.56 2.66
N LEU A 31 7.13 -11.71 3.11
CA LEU A 31 6.14 -10.63 3.20
C LEU A 31 5.72 -10.35 4.65
N ARG A 32 6.39 -10.96 5.63
CA ARG A 32 5.93 -10.97 7.03
C ARG A 32 5.78 -9.58 7.62
N LEU A 33 6.70 -8.65 7.33
CA LEU A 33 6.61 -7.27 7.80
C LEU A 33 5.41 -6.51 7.20
N ASN A 34 5.10 -6.71 5.92
CA ASN A 34 3.90 -6.16 5.31
C ASN A 34 2.63 -6.78 5.94
N GLY A 35 2.65 -8.10 6.16
CA GLY A 35 1.56 -8.82 6.83
C GLY A 35 1.31 -8.31 8.25
N ALA A 36 2.37 -8.03 9.02
CA ALA A 36 2.28 -7.42 10.34
C ALA A 36 1.62 -6.04 10.26
N TYR A 37 2.08 -5.17 9.35
CA TYR A 37 1.45 -3.86 9.14
C TYR A 37 -0.05 -3.97 8.81
N TRP A 38 -0.45 -4.87 7.90
CA TRP A 38 -1.86 -5.06 7.54
C TRP A 38 -2.71 -5.58 8.71
N GLY A 39 -2.19 -6.55 9.46
CA GLY A 39 -2.85 -7.11 10.64
C GLY A 39 -3.02 -6.06 11.75
N LEU A 40 -1.94 -5.35 12.07
CA LEU A 40 -1.93 -4.32 13.12
C LEU A 40 -2.82 -3.12 12.76
N THR A 41 -2.79 -2.66 11.51
CA THR A 41 -3.70 -1.59 11.04
C THR A 41 -5.16 -2.03 11.16
N THR A 42 -5.45 -3.30 10.85
CA THR A 42 -6.82 -3.82 11.00
C THR A 42 -7.24 -3.85 12.47
N LEU A 43 -6.35 -4.25 13.38
CA LEU A 43 -6.61 -4.22 14.81
C LEU A 43 -6.81 -2.79 15.33
N ASP A 44 -6.01 -1.84 14.87
CA ASP A 44 -6.15 -0.42 15.21
C ASP A 44 -7.51 0.15 14.76
N LEU A 45 -7.90 -0.11 13.50
CA LEU A 45 -9.22 0.28 12.97
C LEU A 45 -10.39 -0.33 13.77
N LEU A 46 -10.18 -1.47 14.43
CA LEU A 46 -11.17 -2.12 15.29
C LEU A 46 -11.06 -1.73 16.78
N GLY A 47 -10.12 -0.85 17.14
CA GLY A 47 -9.85 -0.45 18.53
C GLY A 47 -9.26 -1.57 19.39
N LYS A 48 -8.53 -2.50 18.77
CA LYS A 48 -7.97 -3.72 19.37
C LYS A 48 -6.45 -3.84 19.23
N LEU A 49 -5.75 -2.75 18.91
CA LEU A 49 -4.28 -2.75 18.77
C LEU A 49 -3.58 -3.31 20.02
N ASN A 50 -4.10 -2.97 21.22
CA ASN A 50 -3.61 -3.46 22.52
C ASN A 50 -3.76 -4.99 22.75
N ALA A 51 -4.35 -5.73 21.81
CA ALA A 51 -4.42 -7.19 21.87
C ALA A 51 -3.09 -7.85 21.46
N VAL A 52 -2.18 -7.10 20.86
CA VAL A 52 -0.83 -7.53 20.48
C VAL A 52 0.19 -6.93 21.44
N ASP A 53 1.22 -7.69 21.77
CA ASP A 53 2.30 -7.22 22.62
C ASP A 53 3.31 -6.38 21.83
N GLN A 54 3.30 -5.07 22.04
CA GLN A 54 4.24 -4.16 21.39
C GLN A 54 5.70 -4.46 21.78
N ASP A 55 5.94 -5.01 22.97
CA ASP A 55 7.28 -5.35 23.46
C ASP A 55 7.84 -6.59 22.74
N GLU A 56 7.00 -7.36 22.03
CA GLU A 56 7.44 -8.40 21.09
C GLU A 56 7.57 -7.87 19.65
N VAL A 57 6.59 -7.08 19.19
CA VAL A 57 6.55 -6.60 17.80
C VAL A 57 7.67 -5.62 17.50
N ILE A 58 7.89 -4.62 18.35
CA ILE A 58 8.86 -3.54 18.08
C ILE A 58 10.28 -4.11 17.95
N PRO A 59 10.79 -4.95 18.88
CA PRO A 59 12.12 -5.54 18.72
C PRO A 59 12.24 -6.40 17.46
N TRP A 60 11.20 -7.13 17.06
CA TRP A 60 11.23 -7.91 15.82
C TRP A 60 11.28 -7.02 14.57
N VAL A 61 10.49 -5.94 14.50
CA VAL A 61 10.57 -4.97 13.41
C VAL A 61 11.98 -4.40 13.30
N MET A 62 12.60 -4.02 14.43
CA MET A 62 13.97 -3.49 14.44
C MET A 62 15.02 -4.51 14.00
N GLN A 63 14.80 -5.81 14.26
CA GLN A 63 15.67 -6.89 13.75
C GLN A 63 15.54 -7.10 12.23
N CYS A 64 14.48 -6.61 11.60
CA CYS A 64 14.33 -6.62 10.14
C CYS A 64 15.10 -5.48 9.46
N GLN A 65 15.72 -4.56 10.22
CA GLN A 65 16.50 -3.46 9.65
C GLN A 65 17.85 -3.94 9.13
N HIS A 66 18.16 -3.58 7.89
CA HIS A 66 19.44 -3.87 7.25
C HIS A 66 20.49 -2.78 7.56
N GLU A 67 21.77 -3.11 7.43
CA GLU A 67 22.88 -2.16 7.64
C GLU A 67 22.79 -0.91 6.77
N SER A 68 22.16 -1.04 5.59
CA SER A 68 21.94 0.04 4.63
C SER A 68 20.93 1.09 5.09
N GLY A 69 20.12 0.79 6.11
CA GLY A 69 19.08 1.67 6.65
C GLY A 69 17.65 1.25 6.31
N GLY A 70 17.45 0.53 5.21
CA GLY A 70 16.14 -0.02 4.84
C GLY A 70 15.77 -1.26 5.65
N PHE A 71 14.52 -1.70 5.53
CA PHE A 71 14.01 -2.91 6.18
C PHE A 71 13.74 -4.01 5.16
N GLY A 72 13.96 -5.26 5.55
CA GLY A 72 13.58 -6.45 4.78
C GLY A 72 12.21 -7.00 5.19
N GLY A 73 11.70 -7.96 4.41
CA GLY A 73 10.40 -8.59 4.66
C GLY A 73 10.34 -9.45 5.93
N ASN A 74 11.50 -9.91 6.40
CA ASN A 74 11.74 -10.56 7.69
C ASN A 74 13.22 -10.41 8.07
N ILE A 75 13.61 -10.93 9.23
CA ILE A 75 15.00 -10.97 9.70
C ILE A 75 15.90 -11.65 8.66
N GLY A 76 16.98 -10.97 8.28
CA GLY A 76 17.97 -11.49 7.33
C GLY A 76 17.57 -11.38 5.85
N HIS A 77 16.43 -10.77 5.53
CA HIS A 77 16.02 -10.53 4.13
C HIS A 77 16.58 -9.21 3.59
N ASP A 78 16.73 -9.14 2.27
CA ASP A 78 17.19 -7.93 1.58
C ASP A 78 16.25 -6.73 1.82
N PRO A 79 16.81 -5.52 1.99
CA PRO A 79 16.02 -4.33 2.26
C PRO A 79 15.32 -3.81 1.01
N HIS A 80 14.05 -3.43 1.15
CA HIS A 80 13.24 -2.89 0.06
C HIS A 80 12.31 -1.76 0.56
N LEU A 81 11.92 -0.82 -0.31
CA LEU A 81 11.05 0.30 0.05
C LEU A 81 9.71 -0.14 0.66
N LEU A 82 9.08 -1.18 0.10
CA LEU A 82 7.82 -1.75 0.59
C LEU A 82 7.86 -2.08 2.10
N TYR A 83 8.90 -2.80 2.51
CA TYR A 83 9.10 -3.21 3.89
C TYR A 83 9.55 -2.05 4.77
N THR A 84 10.35 -1.14 4.22
CA THR A 84 10.80 0.08 4.92
C THR A 84 9.61 0.96 5.33
N LEU A 85 8.65 1.19 4.43
CA LEU A 85 7.43 1.89 4.79
C LEU A 85 6.60 1.11 5.82
N SER A 86 6.46 -0.22 5.65
CA SER A 86 5.71 -1.03 6.61
C SER A 86 6.32 -0.98 8.01
N ALA A 87 7.65 -1.00 8.16
CA ALA A 87 8.33 -0.77 9.43
C ALA A 87 7.99 0.61 10.02
N ILE A 88 8.12 1.68 9.23
CA ILE A 88 7.82 3.05 9.67
C ILE A 88 6.36 3.15 10.13
N GLN A 89 5.42 2.54 9.39
CA GLN A 89 4.00 2.58 9.72
C GLN A 89 3.64 1.74 10.95
N VAL A 90 4.27 0.57 11.13
CA VAL A 90 4.10 -0.22 12.38
C VAL A 90 4.59 0.58 13.58
N LEU A 91 5.74 1.24 13.48
CA LEU A 91 6.24 2.11 14.54
C LEU A 91 5.36 3.33 14.74
N ALA A 92 4.77 3.88 13.68
CA ALA A 92 3.79 4.97 13.78
C ALA A 92 2.52 4.53 14.53
N LEU A 93 1.99 3.34 14.26
CA LEU A 93 0.81 2.79 14.96
C LEU A 93 1.01 2.69 16.48
N PHE A 94 2.24 2.42 16.93
CA PHE A 94 2.58 2.31 18.35
C PHE A 94 3.12 3.61 18.97
N ASP A 95 3.17 4.72 18.22
CA ASP A 95 3.82 5.97 18.63
C ASP A 95 5.29 5.76 19.04
N LYS A 96 6.05 5.05 18.20
CA LYS A 96 7.46 4.65 18.41
C LYS A 96 8.41 5.01 17.27
N ILE A 97 8.06 6.00 16.45
CA ILE A 97 8.93 6.43 15.34
C ILE A 97 10.32 6.88 15.84
N GLU A 98 10.40 7.43 17.06
CA GLU A 98 11.61 7.96 17.67
C GLU A 98 12.72 6.94 17.93
N ILE A 99 12.41 5.63 17.87
CA ILE A 99 13.43 4.58 18.00
C ILE A 99 14.29 4.44 16.73
N LEU A 100 13.81 4.96 15.59
CA LEU A 100 14.53 4.89 14.33
C LEU A 100 15.69 5.89 14.33
N ASP A 101 16.81 5.46 13.77
CA ASP A 101 17.77 6.40 13.19
C ASP A 101 17.15 7.00 11.91
N ILE A 102 16.45 8.13 12.08
CA ILE A 102 15.71 8.81 11.01
C ILE A 102 16.66 9.20 9.86
N ASP A 103 17.88 9.62 10.15
CA ASP A 103 18.86 9.98 9.12
C ASP A 103 19.26 8.76 8.30
N LYS A 104 19.54 7.63 8.95
CA LYS A 104 19.90 6.39 8.26
C LYS A 104 18.78 5.89 7.35
N VAL A 105 17.53 5.86 7.85
CA VAL A 105 16.36 5.41 7.05
C VAL A 105 16.08 6.38 5.90
N SER A 106 16.10 7.69 6.16
CA SER A 106 15.84 8.69 5.11
C SER A 106 16.93 8.73 4.04
N ASN A 107 18.21 8.53 4.40
CA ASN A 107 19.30 8.40 3.44
C ASN A 107 19.17 7.12 2.59
N TYR A 108 18.70 6.00 3.17
CA TYR A 108 18.38 4.79 2.41
C TYR A 108 17.30 5.05 1.36
N ILE A 109 16.24 5.79 1.70
CA ILE A 109 15.16 6.11 0.76
C ILE A 109 15.65 7.08 -0.31
N ALA A 110 16.39 8.12 0.08
CA ALA A 110 16.85 9.17 -0.83
C ALA A 110 17.78 8.65 -1.93
N ARG A 111 18.67 7.69 -1.61
CA ARG A 111 19.59 7.10 -2.59
C ARG A 111 18.90 6.25 -3.67
N LEU A 112 17.62 5.91 -3.47
CA LEU A 112 16.82 5.16 -4.43
C LEU A 112 16.09 6.06 -5.43
N GLN A 113 16.20 7.38 -5.29
CA GLN A 113 15.72 8.32 -6.30
C GLN A 113 16.67 8.35 -7.50
N ASN A 114 16.13 8.09 -8.69
CA ASN A 114 16.86 8.18 -9.95
C ASN A 114 16.91 9.61 -10.51
N GLU A 115 17.77 9.82 -11.51
CA GLU A 115 17.96 11.13 -12.13
C GLU A 115 16.70 11.71 -12.77
N ASP A 116 15.81 10.86 -13.29
CA ASP A 116 14.53 11.21 -13.91
C ASP A 116 13.41 11.51 -12.90
N GLY A 117 13.68 11.30 -11.60
CA GLY A 117 12.74 11.49 -10.50
C GLY A 117 11.98 10.24 -10.06
N SER A 118 12.08 9.14 -10.81
CA SER A 118 11.52 7.85 -10.38
C SER A 118 12.23 7.32 -9.13
N PHE A 119 11.62 6.34 -8.46
CA PHE A 119 12.24 5.63 -7.36
C PHE A 119 12.38 4.15 -7.69
N ALA A 120 13.55 3.59 -7.41
CA ALA A 120 13.76 2.15 -7.39
C ALA A 120 13.26 1.53 -6.10
N GLY A 121 12.74 0.29 -6.18
CA GLY A 121 12.32 -0.46 -4.99
C GLY A 121 13.47 -0.84 -4.06
N ASP A 122 14.63 -1.14 -4.65
CA ASP A 122 15.88 -1.50 -4.02
C ASP A 122 17.08 -1.22 -4.96
N ILE A 123 18.24 -1.82 -4.67
CA ILE A 123 19.48 -1.65 -5.44
C ILE A 123 19.46 -2.31 -6.83
N TRP A 124 18.47 -3.16 -7.13
CA TRP A 124 18.35 -3.86 -8.41
C TRP A 124 17.57 -3.06 -9.46
N GLY A 125 16.95 -1.94 -9.06
CA GLY A 125 16.50 -0.92 -10.00
C GLY A 125 15.12 -1.13 -10.61
N GLU A 126 14.25 -1.99 -10.06
CA GLU A 126 12.84 -2.05 -10.47
C GLU A 126 12.18 -0.69 -10.26
N ILE A 127 11.54 -0.15 -11.30
CA ILE A 127 10.82 1.12 -11.26
C ILE A 127 9.32 0.88 -11.33
N ASP A 128 8.60 1.49 -10.39
CA ASP A 128 7.14 1.49 -10.35
C ASP A 128 6.64 2.73 -9.59
N THR A 129 5.51 3.30 -9.99
CA THR A 129 4.90 4.44 -9.29
C THR A 129 4.51 4.13 -7.84
N ARG A 130 4.34 2.84 -7.47
CA ARG A 130 4.29 2.37 -6.08
C ARG A 130 5.49 2.86 -5.28
N PHE A 131 6.70 2.73 -5.81
CA PHE A 131 7.92 3.12 -5.10
C PHE A 131 8.03 4.63 -4.92
N SER A 132 7.53 5.41 -5.88
CA SER A 132 7.43 6.87 -5.75
C SER A 132 6.52 7.26 -4.58
N TYR A 133 5.33 6.66 -4.49
CA TYR A 133 4.43 6.87 -3.35
C TYR A 133 5.05 6.44 -2.03
N ILE A 134 5.63 5.24 -1.99
CA ILE A 134 6.20 4.65 -0.78
C ILE A 134 7.36 5.51 -0.24
N ALA A 135 8.26 5.97 -1.11
CA ALA A 135 9.35 6.85 -0.74
C ALA A 135 8.84 8.19 -0.18
N ILE A 136 7.93 8.85 -0.90
CA ILE A 136 7.33 10.13 -0.49
C ILE A 136 6.57 9.99 0.83
N CYS A 137 5.76 8.94 0.99
CA CYS A 137 5.00 8.67 2.21
C CYS A 137 5.91 8.39 3.41
N SER A 138 6.95 7.58 3.22
CA SER A 138 7.95 7.29 4.25
C SER A 138 8.63 8.57 4.72
N LEU A 139 9.12 9.39 3.78
CA LEU A 139 9.79 10.64 4.10
C LEU A 139 8.84 11.67 4.71
N ALA A 140 7.56 11.70 4.32
CA ALA A 140 6.57 12.56 4.94
C ALA A 140 6.30 12.17 6.40
N LEU A 141 6.12 10.88 6.69
CA LEU A 141 5.96 10.36 8.06
C LEU A 141 7.18 10.68 8.93
N LEU A 142 8.37 10.60 8.34
CA LEU A 142 9.63 10.92 9.01
C LEU A 142 9.95 12.43 9.05
N LYS A 143 9.12 13.29 8.42
CA LYS A 143 9.35 14.73 8.25
C LYS A 143 10.68 15.07 7.55
N ARG A 144 11.04 14.29 6.53
CA ARG A 144 12.31 14.37 5.77
C ARG A 144 12.13 14.45 4.25
N LEU A 145 11.06 15.10 3.77
CA LEU A 145 10.89 15.34 2.34
C LEU A 145 12.04 16.18 1.72
N ASP A 146 12.79 16.93 2.55
CA ASP A 146 13.99 17.68 2.15
C ASP A 146 15.14 16.81 1.61
N LYS A 147 15.08 15.49 1.82
CA LYS A 147 16.11 14.55 1.40
C LYS A 147 16.08 14.18 -0.08
N ILE A 148 15.01 14.51 -0.79
CA ILE A 148 14.79 14.14 -2.19
C ILE A 148 14.50 15.36 -3.04
N ASP A 149 14.68 15.22 -4.36
CA ASP A 149 14.19 16.19 -5.33
C ASP A 149 12.69 15.97 -5.55
N VAL A 150 11.86 16.66 -4.76
CA VAL A 150 10.40 16.54 -4.83
C VAL A 150 9.86 16.95 -6.20
N ASP A 151 10.43 17.98 -6.83
CA ASP A 151 9.96 18.47 -8.13
C ASP A 151 10.19 17.44 -9.23
N LYS A 152 11.33 16.75 -9.22
CA LYS A 152 11.58 15.63 -10.14
C LYS A 152 10.64 14.46 -9.89
N ALA A 153 10.42 14.09 -8.63
CA ALA A 153 9.50 13.02 -8.28
C ALA A 153 8.07 13.30 -8.80
N VAL A 154 7.59 14.54 -8.59
CA VAL A 154 6.29 15.00 -9.11
C VAL A 154 6.27 14.96 -10.64
N LYS A 155 7.31 15.44 -11.32
CA LYS A 155 7.41 15.38 -12.80
C LYS A 155 7.34 13.94 -13.32
N TYR A 156 8.05 13.01 -12.70
CA TYR A 156 7.98 11.59 -13.07
C TYR A 156 6.56 11.04 -12.89
N ILE A 157 5.93 11.24 -11.74
CA ILE A 157 4.55 10.79 -11.48
C ILE A 157 3.57 11.35 -12.53
N VAL A 158 3.69 12.65 -12.86
CA VAL A 158 2.84 13.28 -13.88
C VAL A 158 3.06 12.68 -15.26
N SER A 159 4.27 12.25 -15.60
CA SER A 159 4.56 11.57 -16.87
C SER A 159 3.89 10.18 -16.99
N CYS A 160 3.45 9.59 -15.87
CA CYS A 160 2.70 8.32 -15.85
C CYS A 160 1.19 8.50 -16.07
N LYS A 161 0.71 9.74 -16.24
CA LYS A 161 -0.70 10.07 -16.48
C LYS A 161 -1.12 9.72 -17.91
N ASN A 162 -2.26 9.05 -18.05
CA ASN A 162 -2.85 8.67 -19.33
C ASN A 162 -3.97 9.63 -19.78
N LEU A 163 -4.39 9.48 -21.05
CA LEU A 163 -5.46 10.28 -21.65
C LEU A 163 -6.81 10.12 -20.94
N ASP A 164 -7.04 8.98 -20.29
CA ASP A 164 -8.24 8.68 -19.53
C ASP A 164 -8.25 9.30 -18.12
N GLY A 165 -7.22 10.09 -17.80
CA GLY A 165 -7.01 10.74 -16.51
C GLY A 165 -6.33 9.85 -15.46
N GLY A 166 -6.25 8.54 -15.69
CA GLY A 166 -5.62 7.56 -14.82
C GLY A 166 -4.08 7.57 -14.88
N PHE A 167 -3.48 6.65 -14.14
CA PHE A 167 -2.02 6.51 -14.03
C PHE A 167 -1.59 5.05 -14.16
N GLY A 168 -0.48 4.82 -14.86
CA GLY A 168 0.18 3.53 -14.97
C GLY A 168 1.31 3.31 -13.96
N SER A 169 1.90 2.11 -13.98
CA SER A 169 3.08 1.76 -13.18
C SER A 169 4.34 2.52 -13.62
N THR A 170 4.41 2.89 -14.89
CA THR A 170 5.48 3.67 -15.54
C THR A 170 4.86 4.51 -16.67
N PRO A 171 5.60 5.46 -17.28
CA PRO A 171 5.09 6.19 -18.44
C PRO A 171 4.62 5.27 -19.56
N GLY A 172 3.39 5.50 -20.04
CA GLY A 172 2.74 4.66 -21.04
C GLY A 172 2.11 3.35 -20.52
N GLY A 173 2.24 3.05 -19.23
CA GLY A 173 1.59 1.89 -18.61
C GLY A 173 0.07 2.06 -18.51
N GLU A 174 -0.69 0.97 -18.58
CA GLU A 174 -2.16 0.98 -18.48
C GLU A 174 -2.63 1.59 -17.14
N SER A 175 -3.66 2.43 -17.20
CA SER A 175 -4.30 2.99 -16.00
C SER A 175 -4.80 1.89 -15.06
N HIS A 176 -4.36 1.91 -13.81
CA HIS A 176 -4.73 0.91 -12.80
C HIS A 176 -5.08 1.57 -11.47
N SER A 177 -6.17 1.15 -10.82
CA SER A 177 -6.68 1.80 -9.59
C SER A 177 -5.65 1.84 -8.45
N GLY A 178 -4.83 0.79 -8.30
CA GLY A 178 -3.73 0.79 -7.33
C GLY A 178 -2.61 1.78 -7.66
N GLN A 179 -2.31 1.97 -8.95
CA GLN A 179 -1.28 2.93 -9.39
C GLN A 179 -1.78 4.36 -9.31
N ILE A 180 -3.06 4.58 -9.60
CA ILE A 180 -3.76 5.84 -9.37
C ILE A 180 -3.70 6.22 -7.88
N PHE A 181 -3.99 5.29 -6.97
CA PHE A 181 -3.85 5.56 -5.53
C PHE A 181 -2.44 6.03 -5.18
N CYS A 182 -1.41 5.34 -5.67
CA CYS A 182 -0.02 5.70 -5.41
C CYS A 182 0.31 7.09 -5.97
N CYS A 183 -0.01 7.35 -7.24
CA CYS A 183 0.27 8.62 -7.90
C CYS A 183 -0.48 9.79 -7.25
N VAL A 184 -1.79 9.67 -7.06
CA VAL A 184 -2.62 10.71 -6.43
C VAL A 184 -2.23 10.92 -4.98
N GLY A 185 -1.91 9.85 -4.23
CA GLY A 185 -1.40 9.92 -2.86
C GLY A 185 -0.09 10.69 -2.76
N ALA A 186 0.86 10.39 -3.64
CA ALA A 186 2.13 11.11 -3.70
C ALA A 186 1.93 12.60 -4.05
N LEU A 187 1.05 12.90 -5.02
CA LEU A 187 0.69 14.28 -5.37
C LEU A 187 -0.05 14.99 -4.23
N ALA A 188 -0.88 14.30 -3.45
CA ALA A 188 -1.53 14.86 -2.27
C ALA A 188 -0.52 15.23 -1.19
N ILE A 189 0.40 14.32 -0.85
CA ILE A 189 1.44 14.54 0.17
C ILE A 189 2.35 15.72 -0.21
N THR A 190 2.66 15.87 -1.50
CA THR A 190 3.54 16.94 -2.02
C THR A 190 2.81 18.23 -2.37
N GLY A 191 1.50 18.35 -2.10
CA GLY A 191 0.71 19.55 -2.43
C GLY A 191 0.51 19.79 -3.94
N SER A 192 0.72 18.76 -4.76
CA SER A 192 0.78 18.82 -6.22
C SER A 192 -0.47 18.25 -6.91
N LEU A 193 -1.62 18.19 -6.22
CA LEU A 193 -2.90 17.72 -6.77
C LEU A 193 -3.44 18.55 -7.94
N HIS A 194 -2.92 19.76 -8.17
CA HIS A 194 -3.30 20.61 -9.30
C HIS A 194 -2.94 20.00 -10.67
N HIS A 195 -2.09 18.97 -10.73
CA HIS A 195 -1.82 18.19 -11.94
C HIS A 195 -2.92 17.17 -12.30
N VAL A 196 -3.82 16.88 -11.36
CA VAL A 196 -4.90 15.92 -11.54
C VAL A 196 -6.15 16.63 -12.05
N ASP A 197 -6.68 16.15 -13.17
CA ASP A 197 -8.03 16.52 -13.59
C ASP A 197 -9.00 15.68 -12.75
N LYS A 198 -9.61 16.33 -11.75
CA LYS A 198 -10.41 15.65 -10.73
C LYS A 198 -11.68 15.02 -11.31
N ASP A 199 -12.29 15.64 -12.31
CA ASP A 199 -13.54 15.14 -12.88
C ASP A 199 -13.29 14.01 -13.87
N LEU A 200 -12.26 14.15 -14.72
CA LEU A 200 -11.88 13.08 -15.64
C LEU A 200 -11.43 11.82 -14.88
N LEU A 201 -10.55 11.98 -13.89
CA LEU A 201 -10.12 10.86 -13.06
C LEU A 201 -11.25 10.31 -12.20
N GLY A 202 -12.09 11.19 -11.64
CA GLY A 202 -13.27 10.81 -10.86
C GLY A 202 -14.22 9.93 -11.66
N TRP A 203 -14.43 10.26 -12.94
CA TRP A 203 -15.26 9.48 -13.85
C TRP A 203 -14.65 8.10 -14.10
N TRP A 204 -13.35 8.04 -14.39
CA TRP A 204 -12.64 6.77 -14.58
C TRP A 204 -12.74 5.84 -13.36
N LEU A 205 -12.60 6.41 -12.16
CA LEU A 205 -12.64 5.70 -10.88
C LEU A 205 -14.06 5.23 -10.50
N CYS A 206 -15.09 6.05 -10.70
CA CYS A 206 -16.46 5.64 -10.35
C CYS A 206 -16.98 4.53 -11.28
N GLU A 207 -16.56 4.53 -12.55
CA GLU A 207 -16.83 3.45 -13.52
C GLU A 207 -16.10 2.13 -13.17
N ARG A 208 -15.35 2.06 -12.06
CA ARG A 208 -14.87 0.79 -11.50
C ARG A 208 -15.94 0.08 -10.67
N GLN A 209 -17.01 0.77 -10.25
CA GLN A 209 -18.06 0.15 -9.45
C GLN A 209 -18.97 -0.68 -10.35
N VAL A 210 -18.83 -2.00 -10.29
CA VAL A 210 -19.63 -2.92 -11.11
C VAL A 210 -21.00 -3.18 -10.47
N LYS A 211 -21.89 -3.86 -11.22
CA LYS A 211 -23.27 -4.14 -10.78
C LYS A 211 -23.39 -4.85 -9.43
N SER A 212 -22.40 -5.65 -9.04
CA SER A 212 -22.38 -6.32 -7.73
C SER A 212 -22.09 -5.38 -6.56
N GLY A 213 -21.67 -4.14 -6.82
CA GLY A 213 -21.31 -3.13 -5.83
C GLY A 213 -19.82 -3.02 -5.53
N GLY A 214 -19.05 -4.05 -5.88
CA GLY A 214 -17.60 -4.06 -5.75
C GLY A 214 -16.90 -3.20 -6.79
N LEU A 215 -15.61 -2.95 -6.56
CA LEU A 215 -14.75 -2.12 -7.40
C LEU A 215 -13.69 -3.00 -8.07
N ASN A 216 -13.35 -2.72 -9.33
CA ASN A 216 -12.27 -3.40 -10.03
C ASN A 216 -11.04 -2.50 -10.24
N GLY A 217 -9.90 -3.12 -10.57
CA GLY A 217 -8.65 -2.39 -10.77
C GLY A 217 -8.55 -1.70 -12.12
N ARG A 218 -9.21 -2.28 -13.13
CA ARG A 218 -9.14 -1.91 -14.55
C ARG A 218 -10.49 -2.18 -15.23
N PRO A 219 -10.78 -1.50 -16.35
CA PRO A 219 -11.95 -1.82 -17.18
C PRO A 219 -12.02 -3.31 -17.52
N GLU A 220 -13.25 -3.84 -17.62
CA GLU A 220 -13.50 -5.23 -18.03
C GLU A 220 -12.87 -6.32 -17.13
N LYS A 221 -12.49 -5.99 -15.88
CA LYS A 221 -12.02 -6.97 -14.88
C LYS A 221 -13.04 -7.20 -13.77
N LEU A 222 -12.90 -8.35 -13.10
CA LEU A 222 -13.72 -8.71 -11.95
C LEU A 222 -13.45 -7.76 -10.76
N PRO A 223 -14.47 -7.51 -9.90
CA PRO A 223 -14.28 -6.74 -8.69
C PRO A 223 -13.44 -7.50 -7.65
N ASP A 224 -12.66 -6.75 -6.87
CA ASP A 224 -11.87 -7.25 -5.75
C ASP A 224 -12.04 -6.29 -4.56
N VAL A 225 -12.18 -6.85 -3.35
CA VAL A 225 -12.42 -6.09 -2.13
C VAL A 225 -11.32 -5.07 -1.85
N CYS A 226 -10.07 -5.33 -2.25
CA CYS A 226 -8.97 -4.39 -2.03
C CYS A 226 -9.13 -3.07 -2.79
N TYR A 227 -9.82 -3.07 -3.95
CA TYR A 227 -10.10 -1.84 -4.68
C TYR A 227 -11.10 -0.93 -3.96
N SER A 228 -11.80 -1.43 -2.94
CA SER A 228 -12.54 -0.57 -2.01
C SER A 228 -11.62 0.47 -1.37
N TRP A 229 -10.39 0.08 -1.00
CA TRP A 229 -9.41 1.02 -0.46
C TRP A 229 -8.79 1.88 -1.58
N TRP A 230 -8.27 1.25 -2.64
CA TRP A 230 -7.54 1.96 -3.69
C TRP A 230 -8.40 3.01 -4.41
N VAL A 231 -9.64 2.66 -4.77
CA VAL A 231 -10.54 3.57 -5.48
C VAL A 231 -11.15 4.61 -4.55
N LEU A 232 -11.70 4.22 -3.38
CA LEU A 232 -12.32 5.20 -2.46
C LEU A 232 -11.31 6.22 -1.98
N SER A 233 -10.11 5.80 -1.58
CA SER A 233 -9.09 6.73 -1.09
C SER A 233 -8.69 7.72 -2.18
N SER A 234 -8.55 7.25 -3.43
CA SER A 234 -8.29 8.13 -4.58
C SER A 234 -9.41 9.14 -4.80
N LEU A 235 -10.66 8.70 -4.75
CA LEU A 235 -11.82 9.57 -4.87
C LEU A 235 -11.93 10.56 -3.70
N ILE A 236 -11.57 10.19 -2.48
CA ILE A 236 -11.52 11.10 -1.32
C ILE A 236 -10.48 12.19 -1.55
N MET A 237 -9.26 11.83 -2.00
CA MET A 237 -8.19 12.80 -2.25
C MET A 237 -8.55 13.85 -3.32
N ILE A 238 -9.43 13.50 -4.26
CA ILE A 238 -9.91 14.42 -5.31
C ILE A 238 -11.33 14.95 -5.07
N ASP A 239 -11.92 14.70 -3.89
CA ASP A 239 -13.25 15.18 -3.49
C ASP A 239 -14.40 14.68 -4.40
N ARG A 240 -14.37 13.39 -4.75
CA ARG A 240 -15.35 12.71 -5.63
C ARG A 240 -15.91 11.41 -5.06
N VAL A 241 -15.70 11.13 -3.77
CA VAL A 241 -16.18 9.90 -3.12
C VAL A 241 -17.70 9.73 -3.19
N HIS A 242 -18.45 10.85 -3.27
CA HIS A 242 -19.91 10.86 -3.39
C HIS A 242 -20.43 10.31 -4.73
N TRP A 243 -19.56 10.02 -5.70
CA TRP A 243 -19.92 9.39 -6.98
C TRP A 243 -20.09 7.87 -6.89
N ILE A 244 -19.71 7.27 -5.77
CA ILE A 244 -19.87 5.84 -5.50
C ILE A 244 -21.21 5.55 -4.82
N ASP A 245 -21.88 4.48 -5.23
CA ASP A 245 -23.00 3.92 -4.49
C ASP A 245 -22.48 3.27 -3.20
N LYS A 246 -22.53 4.05 -2.12
CA LYS A 246 -22.05 3.67 -0.79
C LYS A 246 -22.69 2.37 -0.30
N GLU A 247 -23.99 2.20 -0.48
CA GLU A 247 -24.71 1.08 0.12
C GLU A 247 -24.42 -0.24 -0.61
N LYS A 248 -24.28 -0.19 -1.93
CA LYS A 248 -23.82 -1.35 -2.69
C LYS A 248 -22.39 -1.76 -2.31
N LEU A 249 -21.50 -0.79 -2.10
CA LEU A 249 -20.12 -1.08 -1.73
C LEU A 249 -20.02 -1.65 -0.31
N ILE A 250 -20.74 -1.08 0.66
CA ILE A 250 -20.82 -1.64 2.03
C ILE A 250 -21.31 -3.09 1.98
N LYS A 251 -22.38 -3.34 1.21
CA LYS A 251 -22.90 -4.70 1.04
C LYS A 251 -21.82 -5.63 0.45
N PHE A 252 -21.14 -5.23 -0.63
CA PHE A 252 -20.09 -6.03 -1.25
C PHE A 252 -18.96 -6.37 -0.27
N ILE A 253 -18.45 -5.39 0.48
CA ILE A 253 -17.39 -5.60 1.49
C ILE A 253 -17.85 -6.58 2.58
N LEU A 254 -19.09 -6.46 3.05
CA LEU A 254 -19.65 -7.35 4.06
C LEU A 254 -19.87 -8.77 3.55
N ASP A 255 -20.21 -8.92 2.26
CA ASP A 255 -20.38 -10.21 1.58
C ASP A 255 -19.01 -10.90 1.31
N CYS A 256 -17.91 -10.14 1.24
CA CYS A 256 -16.54 -10.69 1.14
C CYS A 256 -16.00 -11.31 2.43
N GLN A 257 -16.70 -11.20 3.56
CA GLN A 257 -16.25 -11.78 4.82
C GLN A 257 -16.28 -13.31 4.77
N VAL A 258 -15.14 -13.95 5.03
CA VAL A 258 -15.05 -15.41 5.01
C VAL A 258 -15.85 -16.01 6.18
N GLY A 259 -16.86 -16.81 5.86
CA GLY A 259 -17.72 -17.48 6.84
C GLY A 259 -17.06 -18.65 7.57
N TYR A 260 -16.12 -19.37 6.93
CA TYR A 260 -15.48 -20.60 7.43
C TYR A 260 -14.07 -20.80 6.85
N PHE A 261 -13.11 -21.12 7.72
CA PHE A 261 -11.74 -21.67 7.53
C PHE A 261 -11.27 -22.00 6.09
N HIS A 262 -10.82 -20.99 5.33
CA HIS A 262 -9.64 -21.04 4.46
C HIS A 262 -9.40 -19.61 3.96
N CYS A 263 -8.47 -18.90 4.57
CA CYS A 263 -8.08 -17.56 4.14
C CYS A 263 -6.64 -17.67 3.63
N VAL A 264 -6.52 -18.07 2.36
CA VAL A 264 -5.36 -17.66 1.56
C VAL A 264 -5.64 -16.20 1.25
N LEU A 265 -4.85 -15.31 1.86
CA LEU A 265 -4.64 -13.97 1.34
C LEU A 265 -4.27 -14.16 -0.14
N TYR A 266 -5.21 -13.87 -1.04
CA TYR A 266 -4.99 -13.90 -2.48
C TYR A 266 -4.05 -12.72 -2.82
N TYR A 267 -2.76 -12.95 -2.62
CA TYR A 267 -1.68 -12.20 -3.25
C TYR A 267 -1.07 -13.12 -4.31
N ASN A 268 -1.62 -13.04 -5.52
CA ASN A 268 -0.95 -13.51 -6.73
C ASN A 268 -1.21 -12.47 -7.82
N TYR A 269 -0.47 -11.38 -7.74
CA TYR A 269 -0.08 -10.58 -8.91
C TYR A 269 1.43 -10.35 -8.81
N SER A 270 2.17 -11.45 -8.91
CA SER A 270 3.53 -11.46 -9.43
C SER A 270 3.47 -12.15 -10.79
N CYS A 271 4.00 -11.51 -11.82
CA CYS A 271 4.26 -12.03 -13.17
C CYS A 271 3.03 -12.33 -14.06
N ASN A 272 2.57 -11.31 -14.77
CA ASN A 272 2.26 -11.46 -16.21
C ASN A 272 3.00 -10.35 -16.98
N LEU A 273 4.32 -10.42 -16.89
CA LEU A 273 5.24 -9.96 -17.94
C LEU A 273 5.60 -11.22 -18.73
N ASN A 274 4.81 -11.51 -19.75
CA ASN A 274 5.17 -12.24 -20.94
C ASN A 274 4.02 -11.99 -21.91
N GLY A 275 4.10 -10.86 -22.61
CA GLY A 275 3.56 -10.82 -23.95
C GLY A 275 4.51 -11.61 -24.81
N GLU A 276 4.03 -12.70 -25.41
CA GLU A 276 4.49 -13.22 -26.70
C GLU A 276 3.38 -14.14 -27.23
N ASP A 277 2.91 -13.75 -28.43
CA ASP A 277 1.95 -14.33 -29.39
C ASP A 277 0.47 -14.52 -29.02
#